data_AF-A0A6G3Z8T9-F1
#
_entry.id   AF-A0A6G3Z8T9-F1
#
_cell.length_a   1.000
_cell.length_b   1.000
_cell.length_c   1.000
_cell.angle_alpha   90.00
_cell.angle_beta   90.00
_cell.angle_gamma   90.00
#
_symmetry.space_group_name_H-M   'P 1'
#
loop_
_entity.id
_entity.type
_entity.pdbx_description
1 polymer ?
#
loop_
_entity_poly.entity_id
_entity_poly.type
_entity_poly.pdbx_seq_one_letter_code
_entity_poly.pdbx_strand_id
1 'polypeptide(L)' 'MSFEVSTYIDQTASLLGLNIPPDIRPSVIENFERIFAIAQPVLDFELPDNLEPAFTFEP' A
#
# COMPACT_ATOMS: atom_id res chain seq x y z
N MET A 1 14.79 -2.76 9.14
CA MET A 1 14.76 -2.53 7.69
C MET A 1 14.05 -1.20 7.47
N SER A 2 14.61 -0.26 6.68
CA SER A 2 13.88 0.94 6.29
C SER A 2 12.93 0.60 5.15
N PHE A 3 11.72 1.16 5.17
CA PHE A 3 10.77 1.04 4.08
C PHE A 3 11.04 2.14 3.06
N GLU A 4 11.53 1.75 1.87
CA GLU A 4 11.82 2.68 0.79
C GLU A 4 10.68 2.69 -0.23
N VAL A 5 9.81 3.71 -0.15
CA VAL A 5 8.59 3.83 -0.97
C VAL A 5 8.89 3.76 -2.46
N SER A 6 9.95 4.42 -2.91
CA SER A 6 10.36 4.43 -4.32
C SER A 6 10.64 3.01 -4.86
N THR A 7 11.33 2.19 -4.08
CA THR A 7 11.65 0.80 -4.44
C THR A 7 10.38 -0.05 -4.45
N TYR A 8 9.51 0.12 -3.45
CA TYR A 8 8.23 -0.58 -3.39
C TYR A 8 7.35 -0.27 -4.60
N ILE A 9 7.25 1.01 -5.00
CA ILE A 9 6.47 1.43 -6.17
C ILE A 9 7.01 0.80 -7.45
N ASP A 10 8.32 0.86 -7.69
CA ASP A 10 8.93 0.30 -8.90
C ASP A 10 8.74 -1.22 -9.01
N GLN A 11 8.95 -1.94 -7.90
CA GLN A 11 8.79 -3.39 -7.84
C GLN A 11 7.32 -3.81 -8.01
N THR A 12 6.40 -3.10 -7.36
CA THR A 12 4.96 -3.39 -7.43
C THR A 12 4.40 -3.09 -8.82
N ALA A 13 4.82 -1.99 -9.44
CA ALA A 13 4.44 -1.66 -10.81
C ALA A 13 4.91 -2.74 -11.79
N SER A 14 6.17 -3.19 -11.66
CA SER A 14 6.72 -4.30 -12.44
C SER A 14 5.92 -5.59 -12.25
N LEU A 15 5.62 -5.97 -11.01
CA LEU A 15 4.86 -7.18 -10.68
C LEU A 15 3.45 -7.16 -11.28
N LEU A 16 2.79 -6.00 -11.27
CA LEU A 16 1.44 -5.82 -11.79
C LEU A 16 1.39 -5.55 -13.31
N GLY A 17 2.54 -5.44 -13.98
CA GLY A 17 2.61 -5.07 -15.39
C GLY A 17 2.16 -3.64 -15.68
N LEU A 18 2.27 -2.74 -14.70
CA LEU A 18 1.90 -1.33 -14.83
C LEU A 18 3.11 -0.50 -15.29
N ASN A 19 2.89 0.31 -16.32
CA ASN A 19 3.86 1.33 -16.72
C ASN A 19 3.56 2.64 -15.98
N ILE A 20 4.52 3.14 -15.20
CA ILE A 20 4.44 4.46 -14.56
C ILE A 20 5.32 5.42 -15.36
N PRO A 21 4.76 6.35 -16.13
CA PRO A 21 5.53 7.36 -16.85
C PRO A 21 6.46 8.15 -15.92
N PRO A 22 7.70 8.46 -16.33
CA PRO A 22 8.65 9.21 -15.51
C PRO A 22 8.09 10.54 -14.99
N ASP A 23 7.26 11.21 -15.79
CA ASP A 23 6.70 12.53 -15.46
C ASP A 23 5.69 12.48 -14.29
N ILE A 24 5.02 11.35 -14.08
CA ILE A 24 4.04 11.19 -12.98
C ILE A 24 4.59 10.39 -11.81
N ARG A 25 5.71 9.67 -11.99
CA ARG A 25 6.32 8.82 -10.94
C ARG A 25 6.57 9.57 -9.61
N PRO A 26 7.09 10.81 -9.60
CA PRO A 26 7.25 11.55 -8.34
C PRO A 26 5.95 11.74 -7.57
N SER A 27 4.85 12.05 -8.26
CA SER A 27 3.53 12.23 -7.65
C SER A 27 2.92 10.91 -7.16
N VAL A 28 3.20 9.78 -7.83
CA VAL A 28 2.78 8.46 -7.33
C VAL A 28 3.47 8.14 -6.00
N ILE A 29 4.78 8.42 -5.90
CA ILE A 29 5.55 8.21 -4.67
C ILE A 29 5.00 9.10 -3.54
N GLU A 30 4.84 10.40 -3.79
CA GLU A 30 4.32 11.35 -2.80
C GLU A 30 2.92 10.95 -2.30
N ASN A 31 2.04 10.55 -3.20
CA ASN A 31 0.70 10.08 -2.82
C ASN A 31 0.76 8.79 -1.99
N PHE A 32 1.67 7.88 -2.32
CA PHE A 32 1.84 6.64 -1.56
C PHE A 32 2.38 6.91 -0.15
N GLU A 33 3.34 7.83 0.00
CA GLU A 33 3.83 8.27 1.31
C GLU A 33 2.70 8.83 2.18
N ARG A 34 1.82 9.66 1.60
CA ARG A 34 0.65 10.18 2.32
C ARG A 34 -0.33 9.06 2.71
N ILE A 35 -0.62 8.12 1.81
CA ILE A 35 -1.50 6.97 2.10
C ILE A 35 -0.91 6.12 3.23
N PHE A 36 0.40 5.86 3.19
CA PHE A 36 1.09 5.09 4.23
C PHE A 36 0.97 5.76 5.60
N ALA A 37 1.20 7.07 5.69
CA ALA A 37 1.03 7.83 6.93
C ALA A 37 -0.41 7.77 7.47
N ILE A 38 -1.42 7.83 6.59
CA ILE A 38 -2.84 7.72 6.96
C ILE A 38 -3.19 6.30 7.42
N ALA A 39 -2.57 5.28 6.81
CA ALA A 39 -2.81 3.88 7.13
C ALA A 39 -2.14 3.44 8.44
N GLN A 40 -1.09 4.14 8.89
CA GLN A 40 -0.28 3.72 10.03
C GLN A 40 -1.09 3.44 11.32
N PRO A 41 -2.08 4.25 11.73
CA PRO A 41 -2.89 3.95 12.91
C PRO A 41 -3.68 2.63 12.81
N VAL A 42 -4.03 2.20 11.59
CA VAL A 42 -4.71 0.92 11.35
C VAL A 42 -3.72 -0.24 11.38
N LEU A 43 -2.51 -0.03 10.86
CA LEU A 43 -1.44 -1.04 10.85
C LEU A 43 -0.86 -1.28 12.26
N ASP A 44 -0.85 -0.26 13.12
CA ASP A 44 -0.36 -0.34 14.50
C ASP A 44 -1.40 -0.95 15.46
N PHE A 45 -2.65 -1.11 15.03
CA PHE A 45 -3.70 -1.70 15.85
C PHE A 45 -3.55 -3.24 15.89
N GLU A 46 -3.37 -3.80 17.09
CA GLU A 46 -3.28 -5.25 17.28
C GLU A 46 -4.63 -5.92 16.93
N LEU A 47 -4.59 -6.87 16.00
CA LEU A 47 -5.75 -7.65 15.61
C LEU A 47 -5.75 -8.99 16.35
N PRO A 48 -6.88 -9.39 16.97
CA PRO A 48 -7.04 -10.73 17.52
C PRO A 48 -6.96 -11.79 16.42
N ASP A 49 -6.38 -12.97 16.72
CA ASP A 49 -6.27 -14.08 15.77
C ASP A 49 -7.62 -14.60 15.25
N ASN A 50 -8.71 -14.35 15.99
CA ASN A 50 -10.06 -14.75 15.64
C ASN A 50 -10.88 -13.63 14.98
N LEU A 51 -10.25 -12.52 14.59
CA LEU A 51 -10.92 -11.43 13.88
C LEU A 51 -11.16 -11.82 12.42
N GLU A 52 -12.42 -11.83 12.02
CA GLU A 52 -12.85 -12.07 10.63
C GLU A 52 -13.24 -10.75 9.94
N PRO A 53 -13.18 -10.67 8.59
CA PRO A 53 -13.70 -9.53 7.85
C PRO A 53 -15.18 -9.27 8.16
N ALA A 54 -15.56 -7.99 8.27
CA ALA A 54 -16.93 -7.59 8.61
C ALA A 54 -17.98 -8.03 7.57
N PHE A 55 -17.57 -8.14 6.30
CA PHE A 55 -18.44 -8.62 5.23
C PHE A 55 -18.21 -10.12 5.03
N THR A 56 -19.32 -10.88 5.01
CA THR A 56 -19.31 -12.29 4.66
C THR A 56 -19.99 -12.48 3.31
N PHE A 57 -19.49 -13.42 2.51
CA PHE A 57 -20.08 -13.74 1.22
C PHE A 57 -21.48 -14.35 1.40
N GLU A 58 -22.48 -13.77 0.73
CA GLU A 58 -23.82 -14.35 0.61
C GLU A 58 -23.98 -14.96 -0.80
N PRO A 59 -24.18 -16.28 -0.93
CA PRO A 59 -24.27 -16.99 -2.22
C PRO A 59 -25.57 -16.71 -3.00
#